data_AF-A0A7S2F6L8-F1
#
_entry.id   AF-A0A7S2F6L8-F1
#
_cell.length_a   1.000
_cell.length_b   1.000
_cell.length_c   1.000
_cell.angle_alpha   90.00
_cell.angle_beta   90.00
_cell.angle_gamma   90.00
#
_symmetry.space_group_name_H-M   'P 1'
#
loop_
_entity.id
_entity.type
_entity.pdbx_description
1 polymer ?
#
loop_
_entity_poly.entity_id
_entity_poly.type
_entity_poly.pdbx_seq_one_letter_code
_entity_poly.pdbx_strand_id
1 'polypeptide(L)'
;VSPVHLKEVASLAKPLFPTMALENLVKALRLFTSARHEDHDLYLRILGEIPVQVRGMTPESLTTCVRVLWRLRLHEETYLELFSMEAMNMIRAKRKPVS
;
A
#
# COMPACT_ATOMS: atom_id res chain seq x y z
N VAL A 1 14.49 3.07 18.21
CA VAL A 1 13.59 4.23 18.06
C VAL A 1 12.61 4.20 19.22
N SER A 2 12.50 5.28 20.01
CA SER A 2 11.55 5.32 21.12
C SER A 2 10.10 5.28 20.59
N PRO A 3 9.17 4.50 21.21
CA PRO A 3 7.77 4.39 20.77
C PRO A 3 7.06 5.74 20.60
N VAL A 4 7.44 6.74 21.40
CA VAL A 4 6.89 8.10 21.36
C VAL A 4 7.17 8.79 20.02
N HIS A 5 8.36 8.59 19.46
CA HIS A 5 8.76 9.25 18.21
C HIS A 5 8.03 8.67 16.99
N LEU A 6 7.71 7.36 17.01
CA LEU A 6 6.97 6.74 15.90
C LEU A 6 5.53 7.23 15.82
N LYS A 7 4.87 7.45 16.96
CA LYS A 7 3.50 7.97 17.01
C LYS A 7 3.42 9.42 16.51
N GLU A 8 4.40 10.25 16.87
CA GLU A 8 4.48 11.62 16.41
C GLU A 8 4.73 11.69 14.90
N VAL A 9 5.70 10.91 14.40
CA VAL A 9 5.97 10.79 12.96
C VAL A 9 4.75 10.30 12.19
N ALA A 10 4.03 9.30 12.70
CA ALA A 10 2.79 8.81 12.09
C ALA A 10 1.73 9.91 12.01
N SER A 11 1.55 10.69 13.08
CA SER A 11 0.58 11.78 13.14
C SER A 11 0.91 12.89 12.13
N LEU A 12 2.19 13.24 11.99
CA LEU A 12 2.67 14.25 11.04
C LEU A 12 2.63 13.77 9.59
N ALA A 13 2.73 12.45 9.35
CA ALA A 13 2.71 11.88 8.01
C ALA A 13 1.30 11.81 7.42
N LYS A 14 0.26 11.58 8.24
CA LYS A 14 -1.13 11.39 7.78
C LYS A 14 -1.65 12.47 6.81
N PRO A 15 -1.44 13.78 7.05
CA PRO A 15 -1.90 14.84 6.15
C PRO A 15 -1.17 14.87 4.80
N LEU A 16 0.00 14.21 4.69
CA LEU A 16 0.83 14.25 3.50
C LEU A 16 0.43 13.21 2.46
N PHE A 17 -0.26 12.14 2.85
CA PHE A 17 -0.57 11.01 1.95
C PHE A 17 -1.36 11.38 0.69
N PRO A 18 -2.38 12.27 0.73
CA PRO A 18 -3.17 12.59 -0.46
C PRO A 18 -2.36 13.20 -1.62
N THR A 19 -1.18 13.76 -1.33
CA THR A 19 -0.29 14.37 -2.34
C THR A 19 0.90 13.49 -2.69
N MET A 20 1.03 12.31 -2.07
CA MET A 20 2.13 11.39 -2.33
C MET A 20 1.88 10.53 -3.56
N ALA A 21 2.92 10.38 -4.38
CA ALA A 21 2.94 9.38 -5.44
C ALA A 21 2.89 7.95 -4.86
N LEU A 22 2.32 7.02 -5.62
CA LEU A 22 2.16 5.62 -5.25
C LEU A 22 3.42 4.99 -4.66
N GLU A 23 4.58 5.21 -5.28
CA GLU A 23 5.84 4.66 -4.79
C GLU A 23 6.16 5.10 -3.35
N ASN A 24 5.86 6.36 -3.02
CA ASN A 24 6.10 6.91 -1.69
C ASN A 24 5.07 6.39 -0.68
N LEU A 25 3.82 6.20 -1.10
CA LEU A 25 2.79 5.54 -0.28
C LEU A 25 3.20 4.10 0.06
N VAL A 26 3.68 3.33 -0.91
CA VAL A 26 4.16 1.95 -0.68
C VAL A 26 5.42 1.92 0.20
N LYS A 27 6.35 2.87 0.02
CA LYS A 27 7.51 3.03 0.92
C LYS A 27 7.08 3.34 2.36
N ALA A 28 6.08 4.21 2.54
CA ALA A 28 5.53 4.53 3.86
C ALA A 28 4.90 3.29 4.51
N LEU A 29 4.07 2.53 3.78
CA LEU A 29 3.52 1.25 4.28
C LEU A 29 4.64 0.31 4.75
N ARG A 30 5.67 0.12 3.92
CA ARG A 30 6.81 -0.74 4.25
C ARG A 30 7.55 -0.25 5.49
N LEU A 31 7.76 1.05 5.63
CA LEU A 31 8.49 1.64 6.75
C LEU A 31 7.75 1.43 8.08
N PHE A 32 6.47 1.81 8.15
CA PHE A 32 5.69 1.67 9.38
C PHE A 32 5.45 0.21 9.75
N THR A 33 5.20 -0.66 8.77
CA THR A 33 5.05 -2.11 9.04
C THR A 33 6.35 -2.75 9.50
N SER A 34 7.51 -2.34 8.95
CA SER A 34 8.84 -2.81 9.39
C SER A 34 9.18 -2.34 10.80
N ALA A 35 8.73 -1.13 11.16
CA ALA A 35 8.85 -0.59 12.51
C ALA A 35 7.89 -1.23 13.52
N ARG A 36 7.02 -2.16 13.08
CA ARG A 36 5.96 -2.78 13.90
C ARG A 36 5.07 -1.74 14.58
N HIS A 37 4.81 -0.63 13.91
CA HIS A 37 3.93 0.41 14.43
C HIS A 37 2.47 -0.03 14.25
N GLU A 38 1.70 -0.13 15.32
CA GLU A 38 0.33 -0.67 15.30
C GLU A 38 -0.74 0.44 15.22
N ASP A 39 -0.64 1.33 14.22
CA ASP A 39 -1.65 2.38 13.97
C ASP A 39 -2.52 2.00 12.77
N HIS A 40 -3.70 1.43 13.04
CA HIS A 40 -4.63 0.99 11.99
C HIS A 40 -5.13 2.15 11.11
N ASP A 41 -5.41 3.32 11.70
CA ASP A 41 -5.87 4.50 10.96
C ASP A 41 -4.79 5.00 9.98
N LEU A 42 -3.52 4.97 10.38
CA LEU A 42 -2.41 5.27 9.49
C LEU A 42 -2.42 4.38 8.24
N TYR A 43 -2.54 3.06 8.43
CA TYR A 43 -2.52 2.13 7.31
C TYR A 43 -3.74 2.27 6.41
N LEU A 44 -4.94 2.43 6.99
CA LEU A 44 -6.16 2.64 6.22
C LEU A 44 -6.12 3.94 5.41
N ARG A 45 -5.55 5.01 5.95
CA ARG A 45 -5.35 6.27 5.21
C ARG A 45 -4.42 6.06 4.02
N ILE A 46 -3.28 5.39 4.20
CA ILE A 46 -2.35 5.13 3.10
C ILE A 46 -3.01 4.23 2.04
N LEU A 47 -3.68 3.15 2.48
CA LEU A 47 -4.38 2.24 1.59
C LEU A 47 -5.49 2.95 0.81
N GLY A 48 -6.21 3.89 1.41
CA GLY A 48 -7.28 4.66 0.77
C GLY A 48 -6.82 5.48 -0.44
N GLU A 49 -5.54 5.86 -0.50
CA GLU A 49 -4.96 6.60 -1.63
C GLU A 49 -4.53 5.68 -2.78
N ILE A 50 -4.35 4.37 -2.54
CA ILE A 50 -3.85 3.42 -3.53
C ILE A 50 -4.82 3.21 -4.71
N PRO A 51 -6.15 3.05 -4.52
CA PRO A 51 -7.07 2.83 -5.63
C PRO A 51 -7.00 3.91 -6.72
N VAL A 52 -6.73 5.16 -6.33
CA VAL A 52 -6.63 6.31 -7.25
C VAL A 52 -5.43 6.16 -8.19
N GLN A 53 -4.37 5.51 -7.73
CA GLN A 53 -3.08 5.40 -8.42
C GLN A 53 -2.74 3.96 -8.84
N VAL A 54 -3.69 3.01 -8.70
CA VAL A 54 -3.42 1.58 -8.90
C VAL A 54 -2.95 1.25 -10.31
N ARG A 55 -3.41 2.02 -11.31
CA ARG A 55 -2.98 1.89 -12.71
C ARG A 55 -1.52 2.34 -12.83
N GLY A 56 -0.63 1.39 -13.07
CA GLY A 56 0.83 1.63 -13.12
C GLY A 56 1.58 1.11 -11.89
N MET A 57 0.88 0.43 -10.98
CA MET A 57 1.52 -0.32 -9.91
C MET A 57 2.46 -1.38 -10.48
N THR A 58 3.65 -1.51 -9.89
CA THR A 58 4.57 -2.61 -10.24
C THR A 58 4.19 -3.90 -9.48
N PRO A 59 4.57 -5.09 -9.99
CA PRO A 59 4.37 -6.36 -9.26
C PRO A 59 4.93 -6.34 -7.82
N GLU A 60 6.06 -5.68 -7.60
CA GLU A 60 6.71 -5.55 -6.29
C GLU A 60 5.88 -4.67 -5.35
N SER A 61 5.31 -3.59 -5.89
CA SER A 61 4.43 -2.67 -5.14
C SER A 61 3.14 -3.37 -4.73
N LEU A 62 2.54 -4.13 -5.64
CA LEU A 62 1.35 -4.94 -5.38
C LEU A 62 1.60 -5.99 -4.28
N THR A 63 2.71 -6.72 -4.39
CA THR A 63 3.13 -7.72 -3.40
C THR A 63 3.34 -7.09 -2.03
N THR A 64 3.90 -5.89 -1.97
CA THR A 64 4.09 -5.14 -0.73
C THR A 64 2.75 -4.79 -0.09
N CYS A 65 1.78 -4.30 -0.86
CA CYS A 65 0.45 -3.96 -0.36
C CYS A 65 -0.28 -5.20 0.21
N VAL A 66 -0.26 -6.32 -0.52
CA VAL A 66 -0.87 -7.58 -0.05
C VAL A 66 -0.22 -8.08 1.24
N ARG A 67 1.11 -8.00 1.34
CA ARG A 67 1.84 -8.41 2.56
C ARG A 67 1.46 -7.55 3.77
N VAL A 68 1.25 -6.26 3.55
CA VAL A 68 0.82 -5.31 4.60
C VAL A 68 -0.59 -5.65 5.08
N LEU A 69 -1.54 -5.87 4.17
CA LEU A 69 -2.91 -6.29 4.51
C LEU A 69 -2.90 -7.56 5.37
N TRP A 70 -2.13 -8.57 4.95
CA TRP A 70 -2.01 -9.82 5.68
C TRP A 70 -1.40 -9.63 7.07
N ARG A 71 -0.31 -8.85 7.17
CA ARG A 71 0.39 -8.61 8.45
C ARG A 71 -0.47 -7.87 9.46
N LEU A 72 -1.29 -6.93 8.98
CA LEU A 72 -2.19 -6.13 9.81
C LEU A 72 -3.54 -6.80 10.05
N ARG A 73 -3.76 -8.00 9.48
CA ARG A 73 -5.05 -8.70 9.51
C ARG A 73 -6.20 -7.81 9.04
N LEU A 74 -5.91 -6.95 8.06
CA LEU A 74 -6.91 -6.15 7.38
C LEU A 74 -7.54 -7.04 6.31
N HIS A 75 -8.68 -7.63 6.66
CA HIS A 75 -9.46 -8.54 5.80
C HIS A 75 -10.45 -7.76 4.92
N GLU A 76 -9.99 -6.64 4.38
CA GLU A 76 -10.81 -5.78 3.53
C GLU A 76 -10.89 -6.39 2.13
N GLU A 77 -11.99 -7.12 1.87
CA GLU A 77 -12.23 -7.84 0.61
C GLU A 77 -12.04 -6.95 -0.62
N THR A 78 -12.46 -5.69 -0.54
CA THR A 78 -12.33 -4.71 -1.63
C THR A 78 -10.88 -4.51 -2.08
N TYR A 79 -9.91 -4.49 -1.15
CA TYR A 79 -8.50 -4.35 -1.55
C TYR A 79 -7.95 -5.64 -2.16
N LEU A 80 -8.39 -6.81 -1.67
CA LEU A 80 -8.00 -8.09 -2.26
C LEU A 80 -8.54 -8.24 -3.68
N GLU A 81 -9.78 -7.85 -3.93
CA GLU A 81 -10.38 -7.81 -5.26
C GLU A 81 -9.62 -6.84 -6.17
N LEU A 82 -9.35 -5.62 -5.69
CA LEU A 82 -8.60 -4.61 -6.44
C LEU A 82 -7.22 -5.12 -6.86
N PHE A 83 -6.45 -5.69 -5.93
CA PHE A 83 -5.12 -6.21 -6.21
C PHE A 83 -5.18 -7.45 -7.11
N SER A 84 -6.19 -8.31 -6.95
CA SER A 84 -6.38 -9.46 -7.83
C SER A 84 -6.68 -9.04 -9.27
N MET A 85 -7.55 -8.03 -9.44
CA MET A 85 -7.86 -7.46 -10.75
C MET A 85 -6.61 -6.89 -11.42
N GLU A 86 -5.82 -6.09 -10.68
CA GLU A 86 -4.62 -5.48 -11.24
C GLU A 86 -3.55 -6.52 -11.58
N ALA A 87 -3.36 -7.54 -10.73
CA ALA A 87 -2.47 -8.67 -11.04
C ALA A 87 -2.90 -9.39 -12.35
N MET A 88 -4.19 -9.61 -12.55
CA MET A 88 -4.71 -10.20 -13.78
C MET A 88 -4.50 -9.30 -15.00
N ASN A 89 -4.63 -7.98 -14.85
CA ASN A 89 -4.32 -7.02 -15.91
C ASN A 89 -2.85 -7.11 -16.33
N MET A 90 -1.92 -7.17 -15.36
CA MET A 90 -0.48 -7.32 -15.65
C MET A 90 -0.18 -8.64 -16.38
N ILE A 91 -0.80 -9.75 -15.97
CA ILE A 91 -0.65 -11.06 -16.63
C ILE A 91 -1.14 -10.98 -18.07
N ARG A 92 -2.30 -10.36 -18.31
CA ARG A 92 -2.86 -10.19 -19.66
C ARG A 92 -1.98 -9.29 -20.53
N ALA A 93 -1.44 -8.21 -19.97
CA ALA A 93 -0.52 -7.31 -20.69
C ALA A 93 0.74 -8.05 -21.14
N LYS A 94 1.33 -8.91 -20.29
CA LYS A 94 2.49 -9.74 -20.66
C LYS A 94 2.20 -10.81 -21.71
N ARG A 95 0.95 -11.29 -21.80
CA ARG A 95 0.55 -12.35 -22.74
C ARG A 95 0.18 -11.84 -24.13
N LYS A 96 -0.02 -10.52 -24.32
CA LYS A 96 -0.23 -9.98 -25.67
C LYS A 96 1.04 -10.17 -26.48
N PRO A 97 1.01 -10.93 -27.60
CA PRO A 97 2.16 -11.05 -28.47
C PRO A 97 2.47 -9.66 -29.06
N VAL A 98 3.75 -9.32 -29.12
CA VAL A 98 4.22 -8.17 -29.91
C VAL A 98 3.93 -8.53 -31.37
N SER A 99 2.85 -7.98 -31.91
CA SER A 99 2.51 -8.03 -33.34
C SER A 99 3.40 -7.08 -34.12
#